data_AF-D0L7D8-F1
#
_entry.id   AF-D0L7D8-F1
#
_cell.length_a   1.000
_cell.length_b   1.000
_cell.length_c   1.000
_cell.angle_alpha   90.00
_cell.angle_beta   90.00
_cell.angle_gamma   90.00
#
_symmetry.space_group_name_H-M   'P 1'
#
loop_
_entity.id
_entity.type
_entity.pdbx_description
1 polymer ?
#
loop_
_entity_poly.entity_id
_entity_poly.type
_entity_poly.pdbx_seq_one_letter_code
_entity_poly.pdbx_strand_id
1 'polypeptide(L)'
;MTVATWNTGDVQGVRRRAWWVALTPVGFLLLTFGAMAVLNEVANPSSALDVTATWAVGMAFGLIFYLPGIGVTIIGGSAVDQVPRTARIAATVGILWMSVVWVVAVADTARMTFDPLPRDEYSWTARLSTPELVVFAVPFGLMLLVNGWYLWTLWRGGADARADASRVRGDGRHLESEG
;
A
#
# COMPACT_ATOMS: atom_id res chain seq x y z
N MET A 1 -26.14 -20.75 -15.85
CA MET A 1 -25.09 -19.93 -15.20
C MET A 1 -25.44 -18.47 -15.43
N THR A 2 -26.00 -17.79 -14.43
CA THR A 2 -26.35 -16.37 -14.54
C THR A 2 -25.07 -15.58 -14.25
N VAL A 3 -24.51 -14.96 -15.28
CA VAL A 3 -23.35 -14.06 -15.13
C VAL A 3 -23.85 -12.84 -14.39
N ALA A 4 -23.40 -12.65 -13.14
CA ALA A 4 -23.66 -11.43 -12.41
C ALA A 4 -23.04 -10.28 -13.22
N THR A 5 -23.90 -9.48 -13.86
CA THR A 5 -23.48 -8.29 -14.60
C THR A 5 -23.06 -7.25 -13.59
N TRP A 6 -21.76 -7.17 -13.33
CA TRP A 6 -21.19 -6.07 -12.56
C TRP A 6 -21.57 -4.75 -13.22
N ASN A 7 -21.99 -3.77 -12.41
CA ASN A 7 -22.14 -2.41 -12.88
C ASN A 7 -20.76 -1.95 -13.39
N THR A 8 -20.68 -1.57 -14.67
CA THR A 8 -19.41 -1.24 -15.34
C THR A 8 -18.66 -0.09 -14.63
N GLY A 9 -19.38 0.75 -13.88
CA GLY A 9 -18.80 1.79 -13.02
C GLY A 9 -17.95 1.24 -11.86
N ASP A 10 -18.35 0.13 -11.22
CA ASP A 10 -17.60 -0.44 -10.09
C ASP A 10 -16.30 -1.10 -10.54
N VAL A 11 -16.34 -1.73 -11.72
CA VAL A 11 -15.20 -2.40 -12.35
C VAL A 11 -14.08 -1.42 -12.68
N GLN A 12 -14.44 -0.32 -13.37
CA GLN A 12 -13.47 0.75 -13.68
C GLN A 12 -12.91 1.39 -12.40
N GLY A 13 -13.73 1.48 -11.34
CA GLY A 13 -13.34 1.95 -10.01
C GLY A 13 -12.25 1.09 -9.38
N VAL A 14 -12.40 -0.24 -9.37
CA VAL A 14 -11.41 -1.17 -8.77
C VAL A 14 -10.09 -1.12 -9.52
N ARG A 15 -10.13 -1.17 -10.86
CA ARG A 15 -8.91 -1.11 -11.69
C ARG A 15 -8.17 0.21 -11.48
N ARG A 16 -8.87 1.34 -11.48
CA ARG A 16 -8.27 2.66 -11.23
C ARG A 16 -7.66 2.76 -9.83
N ARG A 17 -8.34 2.25 -8.80
CA ARG A 17 -7.81 2.20 -7.43
C ARG A 17 -6.56 1.33 -7.31
N ALA A 18 -6.52 0.19 -8.00
CA ALA A 18 -5.35 -0.70 -8.01
C ALA A 18 -4.10 0.03 -8.53
N TRP A 19 -4.26 0.78 -9.62
CA TRP A 19 -3.19 1.62 -10.17
C TRP A 19 -2.74 2.72 -9.21
N TRP A 20 -3.68 3.47 -8.62
CA TRP A 20 -3.33 4.52 -7.66
C TRP A 20 -2.55 3.96 -6.47
N VAL A 21 -3.04 2.87 -5.86
CA VAL A 21 -2.40 2.26 -4.69
C VAL A 21 -1.04 1.67 -5.06
N ALA A 22 -0.93 0.99 -6.20
CA ALA A 22 0.34 0.40 -6.65
C ALA A 22 1.39 1.47 -7.00
N LEU A 23 0.97 2.66 -7.44
CA LEU A 23 1.85 3.79 -7.75
C LEU A 23 2.09 4.74 -6.56
N THR A 24 1.29 4.64 -5.50
CA THR A 24 1.46 5.46 -4.28
C THR A 24 2.88 5.36 -3.70
N PRO A 25 3.52 4.17 -3.62
CA PRO A 25 4.92 4.05 -3.21
C PRO A 25 5.87 4.90 -4.06
N VAL A 26 5.67 4.92 -5.39
CA VAL A 26 6.52 5.69 -6.32
C VAL A 26 6.33 7.19 -6.15
N GLY A 27 5.08 7.64 -6.07
CA GLY A 27 4.78 9.06 -5.83
C GLY A 27 5.33 9.54 -4.49
N PHE A 28 5.25 8.71 -3.47
CA PHE A 28 5.83 9.00 -2.16
C PHE A 28 7.35 9.09 -2.21
N LEU A 29 8.02 8.17 -2.90
CA LEU A 29 9.47 8.26 -3.09
C LEU A 29 9.87 9.58 -3.72
N LEU A 30 9.23 9.96 -4.83
CA LEU A 30 9.51 11.20 -5.53
C LEU A 30 9.27 12.42 -4.64
N LEU A 31 8.16 12.42 -3.87
CA LEU A 31 7.84 13.48 -2.94
C LEU A 31 8.88 13.58 -1.80
N THR A 32 9.29 12.45 -1.24
CA THR A 32 10.32 12.41 -0.21
C THR A 32 11.62 12.96 -0.78
N PHE A 33 12.12 12.47 -1.91
CA PHE A 33 13.34 13.02 -2.53
C PHE A 33 13.24 14.53 -2.81
N GLY A 34 12.09 15.01 -3.29
CA GLY A 34 11.84 16.44 -3.51
C GLY A 34 11.88 17.26 -2.21
N ALA A 35 11.18 16.79 -1.16
CA ALA A 35 11.19 17.43 0.15
C ALA A 35 12.59 17.48 0.77
N MET A 36 13.40 16.43 0.52
CA MET A 36 14.77 16.34 1.00
C MET A 36 15.70 17.34 0.30
N ALA A 37 15.57 17.52 -1.01
CA ALA A 37 16.32 18.53 -1.74
C ALA A 37 16.08 19.94 -1.17
N VAL A 38 14.82 20.24 -0.84
CA VAL A 38 14.44 21.52 -0.22
C VAL A 38 14.96 21.63 1.21
N LEU A 39 14.82 20.60 2.04
CA LEU A 39 15.26 20.62 3.43
C LEU A 39 16.80 20.72 3.56
N ASN A 40 17.54 20.12 2.63
CA ASN A 40 18.99 20.21 2.57
C ASN A 40 19.47 21.65 2.34
N GLU A 41 18.76 22.44 1.53
CA GLU A 41 19.11 23.84 1.28
C GLU A 41 18.71 24.77 2.45
N VAL A 42 17.61 24.46 3.14
CA VAL A 42 17.00 25.40 4.09
C VAL A 42 17.40 25.16 5.55
N ALA A 43 17.67 23.92 5.97
CA ALA A 43 17.68 23.58 7.40
C ALA A 43 19.05 23.31 8.04
N ASN A 44 20.11 23.09 7.25
CA ASN A 44 21.46 22.71 7.72
C ASN A 44 21.54 21.79 8.98
N PRO A 45 20.81 20.64 9.09
CA PRO A 45 20.98 19.69 10.20
C PRO A 45 21.62 18.39 9.69
N SER A 46 22.79 18.04 10.22
CA SER A 46 23.49 16.79 9.84
C SER A 46 22.65 15.52 10.02
N SER A 47 21.77 15.50 11.02
CA SER A 47 20.90 14.35 11.31
C SER A 47 19.82 14.08 10.26
N ALA A 48 19.23 15.12 9.67
CA ALA A 48 18.21 14.95 8.64
C ALA A 48 18.79 14.30 7.39
N LEU A 49 20.01 14.71 7.00
CA LEU A 49 20.73 14.17 5.84
C LEU A 49 21.08 12.70 6.03
N ASP A 50 21.50 12.28 7.23
CA ASP A 50 21.83 10.88 7.56
C ASP A 50 20.58 9.96 7.50
N VAL A 51 19.46 10.40 8.08
CA VAL A 51 18.17 9.67 8.00
C VAL A 51 17.74 9.52 6.55
N THR A 52 17.87 10.61 5.79
CA THR A 52 17.50 10.67 4.38
C THR A 52 18.33 9.73 3.52
N ALA A 53 19.65 9.74 3.70
CA ALA A 53 20.55 8.87 2.97
C ALA A 53 20.21 7.40 3.25
N THR A 54 19.95 7.07 4.52
CA THR A 54 19.52 5.73 4.93
C THR A 54 18.20 5.33 4.27
N TRP A 55 17.22 6.24 4.24
CA TRP A 55 15.94 6.02 3.56
C TRP A 55 16.09 5.87 2.05
N ALA A 56 16.88 6.73 1.41
CA ALA A 56 17.12 6.69 -0.02
C ALA A 56 17.76 5.37 -0.44
N VAL A 57 18.75 4.90 0.33
CA VAL A 57 19.40 3.60 0.12
C VAL A 57 18.40 2.47 0.35
N GLY A 58 17.71 2.47 1.49
CA GLY A 58 16.71 1.44 1.83
C GLY A 58 15.60 1.36 0.79
N MET A 59 15.19 2.50 0.23
CA MET A 59 14.18 2.57 -0.82
C MET A 59 14.70 2.20 -2.20
N ALA A 60 15.93 2.55 -2.55
CA ALA A 60 16.54 2.14 -3.83
C ALA A 60 16.64 0.61 -3.92
N PHE A 61 17.13 -0.03 -2.85
CA PHE A 61 17.15 -1.50 -2.75
C PHE A 61 15.73 -2.07 -2.56
N GLY A 62 14.90 -1.39 -1.79
CA GLY A 62 13.50 -1.72 -1.61
C GLY A 62 12.71 -1.72 -2.92
N LEU A 63 13.06 -0.86 -3.89
CA LEU A 63 12.38 -0.78 -5.19
C LEU A 63 12.43 -2.10 -5.95
N ILE A 64 13.58 -2.78 -5.93
CA ILE A 64 13.76 -4.10 -6.53
C ILE A 64 12.80 -5.11 -5.88
N PHE A 65 12.57 -4.96 -4.58
CA PHE A 65 11.61 -5.76 -3.82
C PHE A 65 10.15 -5.34 -4.07
N TYR A 66 9.87 -4.06 -4.31
CA TYR A 66 8.53 -3.53 -4.57
C TYR A 66 7.97 -3.93 -5.94
N LEU A 67 8.80 -3.93 -6.98
CA LEU A 67 8.35 -4.13 -8.36
C LEU A 67 7.54 -5.42 -8.56
N PRO A 68 7.93 -6.60 -8.02
CA PRO A 68 7.10 -7.78 -8.05
C PRO A 68 5.73 -7.58 -7.39
N GLY A 69 5.70 -6.97 -6.20
CA GLY A 69 4.46 -6.69 -5.46
C GLY A 69 3.52 -5.75 -6.22
N ILE A 70 4.07 -4.71 -6.84
CA ILE A 70 3.35 -3.77 -7.72
C ILE A 70 2.74 -4.54 -8.90
N GLY A 71 3.57 -5.34 -9.59
CA GLY A 71 3.13 -6.13 -10.75
C GLY A 71 1.99 -7.08 -10.39
N VAL A 72 2.15 -7.86 -9.32
CA VAL A 72 1.11 -8.78 -8.82
C VAL A 72 -0.18 -8.04 -8.44
N THR A 73 -0.06 -6.86 -7.81
CA THR A 73 -1.22 -6.04 -7.45
C THR A 73 -1.96 -5.51 -8.66
N ILE A 74 -1.26 -5.01 -9.67
CA ILE A 74 -1.87 -4.49 -10.91
C ILE A 74 -2.51 -5.62 -11.72
N ILE A 75 -1.82 -6.75 -11.87
CA ILE A 75 -2.34 -7.93 -12.57
C ILE A 75 -3.58 -8.46 -11.84
N GLY A 76 -3.50 -8.64 -10.52
CA GLY A 76 -4.62 -9.04 -9.69
C GLY A 76 -5.80 -8.05 -9.79
N GLY A 77 -5.54 -6.75 -9.69
CA GLY A 77 -6.56 -5.71 -9.79
C GLY A 77 -7.23 -5.61 -11.16
N SER A 78 -6.51 -5.90 -12.24
CA SER A 78 -7.04 -5.86 -13.62
C SER A 78 -7.78 -7.14 -14.03
N ALA A 79 -7.52 -8.26 -13.35
CA ALA A 79 -8.17 -9.54 -13.62
C ALA A 79 -9.43 -9.81 -12.76
N VAL A 80 -9.86 -8.85 -11.92
CA VAL A 80 -10.99 -9.04 -10.99
C VAL A 80 -12.29 -9.41 -11.71
N ASP A 81 -12.49 -8.96 -12.94
CA ASP A 81 -13.74 -9.23 -13.68
C ASP A 81 -13.76 -10.63 -14.29
N GLN A 82 -12.58 -11.16 -14.62
CA GLN A 82 -12.43 -12.46 -15.29
C GLN A 82 -12.39 -13.60 -14.26
N VAL A 83 -11.61 -13.42 -13.19
CA VAL A 83 -11.34 -14.45 -12.17
C VAL A 83 -11.39 -13.84 -10.76
N PRO A 84 -12.56 -13.38 -10.28
CA PRO A 84 -12.69 -12.47 -9.14
C PRO A 84 -12.04 -12.95 -7.85
N ARG A 85 -12.11 -14.26 -7.54
CA ARG A 85 -11.53 -14.79 -6.31
C ARG A 85 -10.00 -14.87 -6.40
N THR A 86 -9.48 -15.44 -7.48
CA THR A 86 -8.04 -15.59 -7.72
C THR A 86 -7.35 -14.24 -7.87
N ALA A 87 -7.98 -13.32 -8.61
CA ALA A 87 -7.52 -11.96 -8.81
C ALA A 87 -7.39 -11.17 -7.49
N ARG A 88 -8.38 -11.28 -6.60
CA ARG A 88 -8.33 -10.65 -5.27
C ARG A 88 -7.26 -11.23 -4.36
N ILE A 89 -7.07 -12.55 -4.40
CA ILE A 89 -5.99 -13.21 -3.64
C ILE A 89 -4.64 -12.71 -4.16
N ALA A 90 -4.42 -12.70 -5.47
CA ALA A 90 -3.19 -12.17 -6.06
C ALA A 90 -2.94 -10.72 -5.64
N ALA A 91 -3.94 -9.83 -5.79
CA ALA A 91 -3.82 -8.44 -5.35
C ALA A 91 -3.54 -8.30 -3.85
N THR A 92 -4.12 -9.18 -3.03
CA THR A 92 -3.84 -9.22 -1.59
C THR A 92 -2.40 -9.61 -1.31
N VAL A 93 -1.87 -10.65 -1.97
CA VAL A 93 -0.46 -11.07 -1.83
C VAL A 93 0.48 -9.95 -2.24
N GLY A 94 0.21 -9.30 -3.39
CA GLY A 94 1.02 -8.16 -3.85
C GLY A 94 1.04 -7.01 -2.85
N ILE A 95 -0.10 -6.67 -2.24
CA ILE A 95 -0.17 -5.60 -1.24
C ILE A 95 0.48 -5.97 0.07
N LEU A 96 0.27 -7.20 0.57
CA LEU A 96 0.94 -7.67 1.77
C LEU A 96 2.46 -7.68 1.58
N TRP A 97 2.93 -8.09 0.40
CA TRP A 97 4.33 -8.03 0.03
C TRP A 97 4.88 -6.60 0.08
N MET A 98 4.17 -5.62 -0.50
CA MET A 98 4.56 -4.21 -0.42
C MET A 98 4.54 -3.68 1.02
N SER A 99 3.59 -4.14 1.85
CA SER A 99 3.49 -3.75 3.26
C SER A 99 4.68 -4.19 4.11
N VAL A 100 5.36 -5.29 3.76
CA VAL A 100 6.56 -5.73 4.50
C VAL A 100 7.60 -4.62 4.55
N VAL A 101 7.83 -3.93 3.43
CA VAL A 101 8.84 -2.87 3.36
C VAL A 101 8.47 -1.68 4.25
N TRP A 102 7.19 -1.30 4.30
CA TRP A 102 6.72 -0.23 5.19
C TRP A 102 6.87 -0.60 6.66
N VAL A 103 6.57 -1.84 7.03
CA VAL A 103 6.78 -2.34 8.40
C VAL A 103 8.27 -2.30 8.76
N VAL A 104 9.15 -2.76 7.86
CA VAL A 104 10.60 -2.71 8.06
C VAL A 104 11.09 -1.27 8.22
N ALA A 105 10.58 -0.33 7.42
CA ALA A 105 10.96 1.08 7.54
C ALA A 105 10.53 1.70 8.88
N VAL A 106 9.32 1.39 9.38
CA VAL A 106 8.88 1.80 10.72
C VAL A 106 9.77 1.18 11.79
N ALA A 107 10.08 -0.12 11.69
CA ALA A 107 10.92 -0.83 12.64
C ALA A 107 12.36 -0.29 12.67
N ASP A 108 12.94 0.01 11.52
CA ASP A 108 14.28 0.59 11.40
C ASP A 108 14.33 2.00 12.00
N THR A 109 13.31 2.82 11.73
CA THR A 109 13.17 4.15 12.36
C THR A 109 13.04 4.02 13.89
N ALA A 110 12.27 3.05 14.38
CA ALA A 110 12.16 2.77 15.82
C ALA A 110 13.49 2.30 16.43
N ARG A 111 14.26 1.49 15.70
CA ARG A 111 15.60 1.04 16.11
C ARG A 111 16.55 2.22 16.28
N MET A 112 16.51 3.21 15.39
CA MET A 112 17.31 4.45 15.50
C MET A 112 17.01 5.28 16.76
N THR A 113 15.87 5.03 17.43
CA THR A 113 15.48 5.70 18.68
C THR A 113 15.75 4.85 19.92
N PHE A 114 15.30 3.59 19.92
CA PHE A 114 15.30 2.75 21.13
C PHE A 114 16.54 1.88 21.29
N ASP A 115 17.23 1.56 20.19
CA ASP A 115 18.47 0.77 20.20
C ASP A 115 19.49 1.36 19.20
N PRO A 116 19.93 2.61 19.42
CA PRO A 116 20.84 3.28 18.50
C PRO A 116 22.23 2.64 18.57
N LEU A 117 22.76 2.27 17.40
CA LEU A 117 24.14 1.80 17.32
C LEU A 117 25.13 2.86 17.88
N PRO A 118 26.29 2.44 18.43
CA PRO A 118 27.38 3.34 18.76
C PRO A 118 27.75 4.18 17.53
N ARG A 119 27.89 5.50 17.72
CA ARG A 119 28.24 6.42 16.62
C ARG A 119 29.70 6.20 16.27
N ASP A 120 29.96 5.64 15.11
CA ASP A 120 31.28 5.56 14.48
C ASP A 120 31.43 6.72 13.49
N GLU A 121 32.65 7.18 13.23
CA GLU A 121 32.92 8.27 12.28
C GLU A 121 32.47 7.93 10.84
N TYR A 122 32.28 6.64 10.56
CA TYR A 122 31.75 6.12 9.30
C TYR A 122 30.29 5.64 9.37
N SER A 123 29.60 5.75 10.52
CA SER A 123 28.23 5.25 10.64
C SER A 123 27.23 6.22 9.99
N TRP A 124 26.39 5.72 9.08
CA TRP A 124 25.30 6.48 8.45
C TRP A 124 23.97 6.36 9.21
N THR A 125 23.97 5.65 10.34
CA THR A 125 22.78 5.45 11.16
C THR A 125 22.54 6.65 12.07
N ALA A 126 21.45 7.37 11.82
CA ALA A 126 21.01 8.47 12.64
C ALA A 126 20.58 8.01 14.04
N ARG A 127 20.77 8.87 15.04
CA ARG A 127 20.14 8.75 16.35
C ARG A 127 18.96 9.68 16.42
N LEU A 128 17.78 9.12 16.64
CA LEU A 128 16.53 9.88 16.65
C LEU A 128 16.00 10.01 18.08
N SER A 129 15.54 11.21 18.42
CA SER A 129 14.69 11.42 19.59
C SER A 129 13.28 10.85 19.38
N THR A 130 12.53 10.63 20.46
CA THR A 130 11.12 10.17 20.39
C THR A 130 10.20 11.05 19.51
N PRO A 131 10.27 12.39 19.55
CA PRO A 131 9.46 13.20 18.63
C PRO A 131 9.91 13.05 17.16
N GLU A 132 11.22 12.92 16.89
CA GLU A 132 11.72 12.69 15.53
C GLU A 132 11.28 11.32 14.99
N LEU A 133 11.26 10.28 15.84
CA LEU A 133 10.69 8.97 15.49
C LEU A 133 9.28 9.11 14.92
N VAL A 134 8.41 9.87 15.59
CA VAL A 134 7.02 10.04 15.12
C VAL A 134 7.01 10.71 13.76
N VAL A 135 7.75 11.80 13.59
CA VAL A 135 7.82 12.54 12.32
C VAL A 135 8.31 11.64 11.18
N PHE A 136 9.34 10.84 11.44
CA PHE A 136 9.96 9.97 10.44
C PHE A 136 9.18 8.66 10.22
N ALA A 137 8.43 8.14 11.19
CA ALA A 137 7.64 6.90 11.02
C ALA A 137 6.25 7.14 10.39
N VAL A 138 5.66 8.34 10.58
CA VAL A 138 4.32 8.69 10.09
C VAL A 138 4.11 8.35 8.60
N PRO A 139 5.02 8.69 7.68
CA PRO A 139 4.77 8.44 6.26
C PRO A 139 4.65 6.95 5.92
N PHE A 140 5.44 6.10 6.56
CA PHE A 140 5.34 4.64 6.39
C PHE A 140 4.07 4.09 7.03
N GLY A 141 3.66 4.64 8.18
CA GLY A 141 2.36 4.33 8.79
C GLY A 141 1.18 4.67 7.88
N LEU A 142 1.22 5.82 7.21
CA LEU A 142 0.20 6.21 6.23
C LEU A 142 0.13 5.24 5.05
N MET A 143 1.28 4.73 4.57
CA MET A 143 1.29 3.72 3.52
C MET A 143 0.63 2.41 3.94
N LEU A 144 0.87 1.97 5.17
CA LEU A 144 0.20 0.80 5.73
C LEU A 144 -1.32 0.99 5.80
N LEU A 145 -1.77 2.19 6.18
CA LEU A 145 -3.19 2.54 6.20
C LEU A 145 -3.81 2.55 4.79
N VAL A 146 -3.12 3.10 3.78
CA VAL A 146 -3.57 3.07 2.38
C VAL A 146 -3.69 1.64 1.87
N ASN A 147 -2.69 0.79 2.15
CA ASN A 147 -2.73 -0.62 1.80
C ASN A 147 -3.88 -1.35 2.50
N GLY A 148 -4.07 -1.12 3.80
CA GLY A 148 -5.17 -1.70 4.57
C GLY A 148 -6.54 -1.26 4.07
N TRP A 149 -6.69 0.03 3.75
CA TRP A 149 -7.92 0.58 3.15
C TRP A 149 -8.21 -0.07 1.79
N TYR A 150 -7.21 -0.22 0.93
CA TYR A 150 -7.42 -0.89 -0.35
C TYR A 150 -7.87 -2.33 -0.17
N LEU A 151 -7.21 -3.11 0.69
CA LEU A 151 -7.62 -4.49 1.00
C LEU A 151 -9.07 -4.54 1.49
N TRP A 152 -9.44 -3.64 2.39
CA TRP A 152 -10.81 -3.54 2.87
C TRP A 152 -11.82 -3.29 1.75
N THR A 153 -11.54 -2.34 0.84
CA THR A 153 -12.42 -2.07 -0.31
C THR A 153 -12.48 -3.24 -1.30
N LEU A 154 -11.35 -3.91 -1.54
CA LEU A 154 -11.22 -5.05 -2.45
C LEU A 154 -12.12 -6.21 -2.02
N TRP A 155 -12.21 -6.45 -0.71
CA TRP A 155 -12.98 -7.56 -0.15
C TRP A 155 -14.44 -7.20 0.16
N ARG A 156 -14.74 -5.96 0.57
CA ARG A 156 -16.13 -5.52 0.80
C ARG A 156 -16.95 -5.38 -0.48
N GLY A 157 -16.38 -4.79 -1.54
CA GLY A 157 -17.11 -4.60 -2.80
C GLY A 157 -17.60 -5.91 -3.44
N GLY A 158 -16.99 -7.04 -3.09
CA GLY A 158 -17.47 -8.35 -3.51
C GLY A 158 -18.41 -9.07 -2.57
N ALA A 159 -18.56 -8.63 -1.32
CA ALA A 159 -19.60 -9.13 -0.43
C ALA A 159 -20.94 -8.52 -0.82
N ASP A 160 -20.95 -7.22 -1.13
CA ASP A 160 -22.15 -6.46 -1.51
C ASP A 160 -22.74 -6.99 -2.83
N ALA A 161 -21.92 -7.20 -3.86
CA ALA A 161 -22.36 -7.80 -5.12
C ALA A 161 -22.93 -9.23 -4.97
N ARG A 162 -22.45 -10.00 -3.97
CA ARG A 162 -22.99 -11.35 -3.66
C ARG A 162 -24.32 -11.26 -2.94
N ALA A 163 -24.49 -10.30 -2.04
CA ALA A 163 -25.75 -10.06 -1.33
C ALA A 163 -26.85 -9.66 -2.31
N ASP A 164 -26.57 -8.76 -3.26
CA ASP A 164 -27.55 -8.33 -4.26
C ASP A 164 -27.96 -9.47 -5.20
N ALA A 165 -27.00 -10.28 -5.68
CA ALA A 165 -27.31 -11.45 -6.50
C ALA A 165 -28.19 -12.47 -5.77
N SER A 166 -28.02 -12.62 -4.44
CA SER A 166 -28.85 -13.51 -3.63
C SER A 166 -30.28 -12.99 -3.43
N ARG A 167 -30.47 -11.66 -3.37
CA ARG A 167 -31.80 -11.03 -3.30
C ARG A 167 -32.57 -11.21 -4.61
N VAL A 168 -31.96 -10.89 -5.76
CA VAL A 168 -32.59 -11.07 -7.08
C VAL A 168 -33.00 -12.53 -7.33
N ARG A 169 -32.18 -13.50 -6.90
CA ARG A 169 -32.52 -14.93 -6.96
C ARG A 169 -33.63 -15.34 -5.96
N GLY A 170 -33.76 -14.64 -4.84
CA GLY A 170 -34.85 -14.83 -3.89
C GLY A 170 -36.18 -14.37 -4.49
N ASP A 171 -36.21 -13.15 -5.01
CA ASP A 171 -37.42 -12.53 -5.57
C ASP A 171 -37.94 -13.28 -6.80
N GLY A 172 -37.06 -13.74 -7.69
CA GLY A 172 -37.45 -14.54 -8.85
C GLY A 172 -38.14 -15.87 -8.50
N ARG A 173 -37.83 -16.47 -7.34
CA ARG A 173 -38.46 -17.71 -6.89
C ARG A 173 -39.85 -17.52 -6.29
N HIS A 174 -40.16 -16.32 -5.78
CA HIS A 174 -41.50 -16.01 -5.30
C HIS A 174 -42.49 -15.86 -6.46
N LEU A 175 -42.06 -15.26 -7.57
CA LEU A 175 -42.90 -15.07 -8.75
C LEU A 175 -43.28 -16.38 -9.47
N GLU A 176 -42.46 -17.43 -9.37
CA GLU A 176 -42.76 -18.75 -9.94
C GLU A 176 -43.75 -19.56 -9.07
N SER A 177 -44.01 -19.15 -7.83
CA SER A 177 -44.88 -19.89 -6.90
C SER A 177 -46.35 -19.44 -6.89
N GLU A 178 -46.68 -18.35 -7.59
CA GLU A 178 -48.03 -17.76 -7.63
C GLU A 178 -48.80 -17.99 -8.95
N GLY A 179 -48.25 -18.77 -9.89
CA GLY A 179 -48.88 -19.14 -11.17
C GLY A 179 -49.21 -20.62 -11.27
#